data_AF-A0A013VI61-F1
#
_entry.id   AF-A0A013VI61-F1
#
_cell.length_a   1.000
_cell.length_b   1.000
_cell.length_c   1.000
_cell.angle_alpha   90.00
_cell.angle_beta   90.00
_cell.angle_gamma   90.00
#
_symmetry.space_group_name_H-M   'P 1'
#
loop_
_entity.id
_entity.type
_entity.pdbx_description
1 polymer ?
#
loop_
_entity_poly.entity_id
_entity_poly.type
_entity_poly.pdbx_seq_one_letter_code
_entity_poly.pdbx_strand_id
1 'polypeptide(L)'
;MPRALGYSFRIERGEGDVFDYAADTQLPPNLVSGRVDGIALELAVQETTVSDAPAEVIALPADLLIVPGDCWTDLEEVGILLSTDCAITPGELASLLERACFYPDEDSDADSYHTQQAAFDMQARFTANLLLLGEDAAIIERVREAMREHVSWLIPKDRAIAVRAVNYQVDAAFADKDMAPAITTA
;
A
#
# COMPACT_ATOMS: atom_id res chain seq x y z
N MET A 1 1.10 -25.37 27.74
CA MET A 1 0.48 -24.35 26.87
C MET A 1 0.99 -24.58 25.47
N PRO A 2 0.13 -24.48 24.43
CA PRO A 2 0.57 -24.55 23.05
C PRO A 2 1.63 -23.48 22.77
N ARG A 3 2.67 -23.82 22.01
CA ARG A 3 3.71 -22.89 21.58
C ARG A 3 3.76 -22.78 20.06
N ALA A 4 3.85 -21.56 19.54
CA ALA A 4 4.19 -21.34 18.14
C ALA A 4 5.70 -21.54 17.96
N LEU A 5 6.09 -22.36 16.99
CA LEU A 5 7.48 -22.67 16.65
C LEU A 5 8.00 -21.77 15.53
N GLY A 6 7.10 -21.29 14.67
CA GLY A 6 7.43 -20.44 13.54
C GLY A 6 6.19 -20.13 12.71
N TYR A 7 6.37 -19.28 11.70
CA TYR A 7 5.35 -18.93 10.74
C TYR A 7 5.96 -18.78 9.35
N SER A 8 5.17 -19.08 8.33
CA SER A 8 5.46 -18.83 6.92
C SER A 8 4.19 -18.40 6.21
N PHE A 9 4.34 -17.80 5.06
CA PHE A 9 3.24 -17.51 4.14
C PHE A 9 3.41 -18.38 2.92
N ARG A 10 2.37 -19.15 2.62
CA ARG A 10 2.24 -19.86 1.35
C ARG A 10 1.47 -18.99 0.38
N ILE A 11 2.05 -18.73 -0.78
CA ILE A 11 1.45 -17.90 -1.83
C ILE A 11 1.23 -18.73 -3.09
N GLU A 12 0.02 -18.65 -3.63
CA GLU A 12 -0.39 -19.38 -4.84
C GLU A 12 -0.56 -18.41 -6.02
N ARG A 13 0.06 -18.72 -7.16
CA ARG A 13 0.06 -17.91 -8.38
C ARG A 13 -0.19 -18.78 -9.61
N GLY A 14 -1.31 -18.61 -10.29
CA GLY A 14 -1.61 -19.36 -11.50
C GLY A 14 -1.57 -20.89 -11.32
N GLU A 15 -1.50 -21.62 -12.43
CA GLU A 15 -1.48 -23.09 -12.40
C GLU A 15 -0.15 -23.63 -11.86
N GLY A 16 -0.10 -23.87 -10.55
CA GLY A 16 0.92 -24.67 -9.88
C GLY A 16 2.20 -23.92 -9.47
N ASP A 17 2.27 -22.60 -9.63
CA ASP A 17 3.34 -21.80 -9.05
C ASP A 17 2.96 -21.44 -7.60
N VAL A 18 3.61 -22.12 -6.67
CA VAL A 18 3.44 -21.92 -5.23
C VAL A 18 4.82 -21.63 -4.65
N PHE A 19 4.92 -20.56 -3.88
CA PHE A 19 6.15 -20.25 -3.16
C PHE A 19 5.85 -19.95 -1.69
N ASP A 20 6.79 -20.33 -0.84
CA ASP A 20 6.75 -20.07 0.59
C ASP A 20 7.65 -18.88 0.92
N TYR A 21 7.14 -18.00 1.77
CA TYR A 21 7.87 -16.87 2.33
C TYR A 21 7.93 -17.01 3.85
N ALA A 22 9.13 -17.14 4.41
CA ALA A 22 9.39 -17.02 5.84
C ALA A 22 10.33 -15.83 6.09
N ALA A 23 10.40 -15.35 7.33
CA ALA A 23 11.15 -14.13 7.66
C ALA A 23 12.66 -14.19 7.34
N ASP A 24 13.24 -15.39 7.22
CA ASP A 24 14.63 -15.64 6.85
C ASP A 24 14.82 -16.02 5.37
N THR A 25 13.74 -15.99 4.59
CA THR A 25 13.73 -16.37 3.18
C THR A 25 13.76 -15.12 2.32
N GLN A 26 14.75 -15.02 1.43
CA GLN A 26 14.81 -13.95 0.46
C GLN A 26 13.69 -14.14 -0.57
N LEU A 27 12.94 -13.07 -0.85
CA LEU A 27 11.92 -13.13 -1.89
C LEU A 27 12.54 -13.47 -3.25
N PRO A 28 11.76 -14.11 -4.15
CA PRO A 28 12.17 -14.26 -5.53
C PRO A 28 12.54 -12.89 -6.12
N PRO A 29 13.68 -12.75 -6.80
CA PRO A 29 14.14 -11.45 -7.32
C PRO A 29 13.22 -10.87 -8.41
N ASN A 30 12.30 -11.68 -8.93
CA ASN A 30 11.29 -11.33 -9.91
C ASN A 30 9.88 -11.24 -9.29
N LEU A 31 9.76 -11.16 -7.96
CA LEU A 31 8.48 -10.97 -7.31
C LEU A 31 7.92 -9.60 -7.67
N VAL A 32 6.90 -9.60 -8.53
CA VAL A 32 6.12 -8.39 -8.83
C VAL A 32 4.97 -8.29 -7.84
N SER A 33 4.78 -7.10 -7.27
CA SER A 33 3.61 -6.75 -6.46
C SER A 33 2.33 -6.85 -7.30
N GLY A 34 1.25 -7.36 -6.73
CA GLY A 34 0.03 -7.62 -7.50
C GLY A 34 -0.92 -8.60 -6.84
N ARG A 35 -1.95 -8.97 -7.60
CA ARG A 35 -2.89 -10.00 -7.19
C ARG A 35 -2.30 -11.40 -7.37
N VAL A 36 -2.64 -12.28 -6.43
CA VAL A 36 -2.28 -13.69 -6.39
C VAL A 36 -3.56 -14.52 -6.13
N ASP A 37 -3.51 -15.82 -6.41
CA ASP A 37 -4.70 -16.68 -6.31
C ASP A 37 -5.07 -16.93 -4.85
N GLY A 38 -4.05 -17.05 -3.98
CA GLY A 38 -4.25 -17.27 -2.56
C GLY A 38 -3.03 -16.91 -1.72
N ILE A 39 -3.29 -16.53 -0.46
CA ILE A 39 -2.26 -16.33 0.56
C ILE A 39 -2.76 -17.07 1.81
N ALA A 40 -1.90 -17.92 2.38
CA ALA A 40 -2.16 -18.60 3.64
C ALA A 40 -1.01 -18.36 4.60
N LEU A 41 -1.32 -17.89 5.81
CA LEU A 41 -0.39 -17.91 6.94
C LEU A 41 -0.36 -19.34 7.50
N GLU A 42 0.78 -20.00 7.40
CA GLU A 42 1.04 -21.29 7.99
C GLU A 42 1.74 -21.10 9.35
N LEU A 43 1.09 -21.56 10.42
CA LEU A 43 1.61 -21.50 11.79
C LEU A 43 1.99 -22.91 12.25
N ALA A 44 3.27 -23.11 12.56
CA ALA A 44 3.72 -24.33 13.21
C ALA A 44 3.46 -24.24 14.72
N VAL A 45 2.57 -25.08 15.25
CA VAL A 45 2.16 -25.10 16.66
C VAL A 45 2.48 -26.45 17.29
N GLN A 46 2.94 -26.44 18.53
CA GLN A 46 3.16 -27.64 19.33
C GLN A 46 2.34 -27.57 20.62
N GLU A 47 1.41 -28.51 20.81
CA GLU A 47 0.46 -28.49 21.93
C GLU A 47 1.09 -28.78 23.30
N THR A 48 2.22 -29.49 23.34
CA THR A 48 2.81 -29.98 24.60
C THR A 48 4.25 -29.48 24.81
N THR A 49 4.66 -29.43 26.07
CA THR A 49 6.05 -29.13 26.48
C THR A 49 6.99 -30.32 26.28
N VAL A 50 6.50 -31.44 25.73
CA VAL A 50 7.34 -32.60 25.43
C VAL A 50 8.09 -32.30 24.14
N SER A 51 9.41 -32.19 24.25
CA SER A 51 10.31 -31.67 23.20
C SER A 51 10.27 -32.42 21.85
N ASP A 52 9.55 -33.53 21.76
CA ASP A 52 9.54 -34.46 20.62
C ASP A 52 8.15 -34.71 20.01
N ALA A 53 7.11 -33.98 20.46
CA ALA A 53 5.79 -34.07 19.82
C ALA A 53 5.84 -33.44 18.42
N PRO A 54 5.23 -34.03 17.39
CA PRO A 54 5.20 -33.43 16.06
C PRO A 54 4.49 -32.06 16.11
N ALA A 55 5.03 -31.09 15.36
CA ALA A 55 4.36 -29.81 15.17
C ALA A 55 3.17 -29.99 14.23
N GLU A 56 2.04 -29.39 14.58
CA GLU A 56 0.89 -29.24 13.71
C GLU A 56 1.04 -27.93 12.92
N VAL A 57 0.73 -27.96 11.63
CA VAL A 57 0.69 -26.75 10.80
C VAL A 57 -0.76 -26.33 10.61
N ILE A 58 -1.09 -25.14 11.10
CA ILE A 58 -2.40 -24.53 10.94
C ILE A 58 -2.30 -23.50 9.83
N ALA A 59 -3.10 -23.66 8.76
CA ALA A 59 -3.19 -22.70 7.67
C ALA A 59 -4.37 -21.75 7.89
N LEU A 60 -4.10 -20.45 7.88
CA LEU A 60 -5.10 -19.39 8.02
C LEU A 60 -5.11 -18.54 6.74
N PRO A 61 -6.27 -18.33 6.09
CA PRO A 61 -6.34 -17.48 4.91
C PRO A 61 -5.96 -16.03 5.26
N ALA A 62 -5.25 -15.37 4.35
CA ALA A 62 -4.89 -13.96 4.44
C ALA A 62 -5.22 -13.24 3.12
N ASP A 63 -5.63 -11.98 3.22
CA ASP A 63 -5.99 -11.18 2.04
C ASP A 63 -4.85 -10.31 1.51
N LEU A 64 -3.83 -10.09 2.33
CA LEU A 64 -2.72 -9.19 2.05
C LEU A 64 -1.45 -9.72 2.69
N LEU A 65 -0.36 -9.68 1.94
CA LEU A 65 1.00 -9.84 2.44
C LEU A 65 1.83 -8.64 2.00
N ILE A 66 2.41 -7.94 2.98
CA ILE A 66 3.40 -6.88 2.76
C ILE A 66 4.74 -7.47 3.19
N VAL A 67 5.70 -7.46 2.27
CA VAL A 67 7.06 -7.91 2.49
C VAL A 67 7.99 -6.71 2.38
N PRO A 68 8.47 -6.17 3.51
CA PRO A 68 9.44 -5.08 3.50
C PRO A 68 10.71 -5.46 2.73
N GLY A 69 11.26 -4.51 1.98
CA GLY A 69 12.57 -4.67 1.34
C GLY A 69 13.72 -4.57 2.35
N ASP A 70 14.96 -4.67 1.84
CA ASP A 70 16.18 -4.53 2.63
C ASP A 70 16.51 -3.05 2.93
N CYS A 71 15.92 -2.11 2.16
CA CYS A 71 16.16 -0.68 2.27
C CYS A 71 15.03 0.06 3.02
N TRP A 72 15.42 1.13 3.73
CA TRP A 72 14.69 1.65 4.90
C TRP A 72 13.66 2.74 4.58
N THR A 73 13.39 3.02 3.31
CA THR A 73 12.49 4.13 2.92
C THR A 73 11.84 3.97 1.55
N ASP A 74 12.28 3.04 0.68
CA ASP A 74 11.77 2.94 -0.68
C ASP A 74 10.67 1.87 -0.82
N LEU A 75 9.46 2.33 -1.14
CA LEU A 75 8.33 1.44 -1.43
C LEU A 75 8.51 0.65 -2.75
N GLU A 76 9.46 1.01 -3.61
CA GLU A 76 9.78 0.24 -4.82
C GLU A 76 10.31 -1.17 -4.51
N GLU A 77 10.98 -1.35 -3.36
CA GLU A 77 11.51 -2.65 -2.92
C GLU A 77 10.51 -3.47 -2.09
N VAL A 78 9.34 -2.90 -1.77
CA VAL A 78 8.33 -3.57 -0.95
C VAL A 78 7.46 -4.49 -1.82
N GLY A 79 7.47 -5.78 -1.50
CA GLY A 79 6.58 -6.76 -2.11
C GLY A 79 5.17 -6.65 -1.53
N ILE A 80 4.16 -6.37 -2.36
CA ILE A 80 2.76 -6.23 -1.94
C ILE A 80 1.91 -7.23 -2.71
N LEU A 81 1.39 -8.24 -2.01
CA LEU A 81 0.58 -9.31 -2.60
C LEU A 81 -0.82 -9.28 -2.04
N LEU A 82 -1.82 -9.32 -2.92
CA LEU A 82 -3.23 -9.30 -2.55
C LEU A 82 -3.91 -10.58 -3.04
N SER A 83 -4.73 -11.20 -2.20
CA SER A 83 -5.61 -12.27 -2.66
C SER A 83 -6.56 -11.75 -3.75
N THR A 84 -7.08 -12.65 -4.57
CA THR A 84 -8.03 -12.28 -5.65
C THR A 84 -9.27 -11.56 -5.11
N ASP A 85 -9.75 -11.97 -3.94
CA ASP A 85 -10.95 -11.42 -3.29
C ASP A 85 -10.66 -10.26 -2.31
N CYS A 86 -9.39 -9.82 -2.22
CA CYS A 86 -9.02 -8.72 -1.33
C CYS A 86 -9.75 -7.42 -1.69
N ALA A 87 -10.59 -6.96 -0.74
CA ALA A 87 -11.45 -5.79 -0.86
C ALA A 87 -10.86 -4.54 -0.21
N ILE A 88 -9.55 -4.53 0.06
CA ILE A 88 -8.87 -3.39 0.68
C ILE A 88 -8.95 -2.15 -0.20
N THR A 89 -9.20 -1.00 0.42
CA THR A 89 -9.17 0.29 -0.27
C THR A 89 -7.75 0.85 -0.36
N PRO A 90 -7.46 1.78 -1.31
CA PRO A 90 -6.15 2.42 -1.39
C PRO A 90 -5.72 3.11 -0.09
N GLY A 91 -6.65 3.74 0.64
CA GLY A 91 -6.36 4.39 1.91
C GLY A 91 -6.01 3.39 3.03
N GLU A 92 -6.71 2.26 3.09
CA GLU A 92 -6.40 1.19 4.06
C GLU A 92 -5.04 0.55 3.75
N LEU A 93 -4.75 0.29 2.47
CA LEU A 93 -3.45 -0.26 2.07
C LEU A 93 -2.32 0.73 2.38
N ALA A 94 -2.49 2.02 2.09
CA ALA A 94 -1.50 3.05 2.44
C ALA A 94 -1.22 3.08 3.96
N SER A 95 -2.27 3.00 4.78
CA SER A 95 -2.11 2.96 6.24
C SER A 95 -1.38 1.69 6.72
N LEU A 96 -1.61 0.54 6.09
CA LEU A 96 -0.87 -0.69 6.41
C LEU A 96 0.60 -0.61 5.97
N LEU A 97 0.87 0.01 4.81
CA LEU A 97 2.24 0.25 4.33
C LEU A 97 3.01 1.16 5.29
N GLU A 98 2.40 2.25 5.77
CA GLU A 98 3.01 3.11 6.77
C GLU A 98 3.36 2.31 8.04
N ARG A 99 2.42 1.53 8.57
CA ARG A 99 2.66 0.73 9.78
C ARG A 99 3.71 -0.36 9.61
N ALA A 100 3.85 -0.91 8.40
CA ALA A 100 4.74 -2.03 8.12
C ALA A 100 6.16 -1.57 7.72
N CYS A 101 6.27 -0.44 7.04
CA CYS A 101 7.47 -0.05 6.32
C CYS A 101 7.99 1.34 6.68
N PHE A 102 7.19 2.24 7.29
CA PHE A 102 7.69 3.56 7.65
C PHE A 102 8.63 3.49 8.84
N TYR A 103 9.87 3.92 8.62
CA TYR A 103 10.84 4.13 9.67
C TYR A 103 11.47 5.51 9.46
N PRO A 104 11.34 6.45 10.42
CA PRO A 104 11.92 7.78 10.26
C PRO A 104 13.45 7.69 10.33
N ASP A 105 14.12 8.47 9.47
CA ASP A 105 15.54 8.72 9.62
C ASP A 105 15.76 9.62 10.85
N GLU A 106 16.61 9.17 11.76
CA GLU A 106 16.97 9.86 13.00
C GLU A 106 18.25 10.71 12.85
N ASP A 107 18.87 10.75 11.67
CA ASP A 107 19.99 11.65 11.40
C ASP A 107 19.58 13.11 11.66
N SER A 108 20.48 13.87 12.28
CA SER A 108 20.30 15.29 12.54
C SER A 108 20.11 16.14 11.29
N ASP A 109 20.61 15.69 10.14
CA ASP A 109 20.42 16.36 8.86
C ASP A 109 19.13 15.92 8.14
N ALA A 110 18.41 14.92 8.68
CA ALA A 110 17.14 14.47 8.14
C ALA A 110 16.00 15.43 8.50
N ASP A 111 14.95 15.37 7.69
CA ASP A 111 13.74 16.17 7.91
C ASP A 111 13.05 15.81 9.24
N SER A 112 12.16 16.69 9.72
CA SER A 112 11.36 16.36 10.91
C SER A 112 10.51 15.10 10.67
N TYR A 113 10.25 14.33 11.74
CA TYR A 113 9.39 13.13 11.70
C TYR A 113 8.09 13.36 10.91
N HIS A 114 7.39 14.48 11.16
CA HIS A 114 6.12 14.78 10.49
C HIS A 114 6.28 15.03 9.00
N THR A 115 7.38 15.66 8.57
CA THR A 115 7.68 15.88 7.16
C THR A 115 7.97 14.54 6.47
N GLN A 116 8.79 13.70 7.10
CA GLN A 116 9.11 12.37 6.58
C GLN A 116 7.86 11.47 6.48
N GLN A 117 7.03 11.48 7.53
CA GLN A 117 5.78 10.72 7.56
C GLN A 117 4.80 11.18 6.48
N ALA A 118 4.65 12.50 6.29
CA ALA A 118 3.78 13.04 5.24
C ALA A 118 4.29 12.67 3.83
N ALA A 119 5.60 12.70 3.61
CA ALA A 119 6.20 12.25 2.36
C ALA A 119 5.96 10.76 2.11
N PHE A 120 6.12 9.93 3.15
CA PHE A 120 5.85 8.50 3.07
C PHE A 120 4.36 8.20 2.80
N ASP A 121 3.43 8.85 3.50
CA ASP A 121 1.98 8.69 3.27
C ASP A 121 1.61 9.02 1.81
N MET A 122 2.16 10.10 1.25
CA MET A 122 1.97 10.45 -0.16
C MET A 122 2.46 9.32 -1.09
N GLN A 123 3.64 8.75 -0.83
CA GLN A 123 4.18 7.64 -1.62
C GLN A 123 3.33 6.37 -1.46
N ALA A 124 2.92 6.03 -0.23
CA ALA A 124 2.11 4.87 0.09
C ALA A 124 0.74 4.93 -0.60
N ARG A 125 0.09 6.10 -0.60
CA ARG A 125 -1.16 6.33 -1.34
C ARG A 125 -0.98 6.19 -2.83
N PHE A 126 0.11 6.72 -3.38
CA PHE A 126 0.38 6.59 -4.81
C PHE A 126 0.57 5.12 -5.19
N THR A 127 1.40 4.37 -4.45
CA THR A 127 1.62 2.93 -4.65
C THR A 127 0.31 2.14 -4.52
N ALA A 128 -0.50 2.43 -3.51
CA ALA A 128 -1.78 1.75 -3.30
C ALA A 128 -2.78 2.02 -4.44
N ASN A 129 -2.89 3.27 -4.91
CA ASN A 129 -3.74 3.59 -6.06
C ASN A 129 -3.25 2.92 -7.34
N LEU A 130 -1.93 2.92 -7.59
CA LEU A 130 -1.34 2.30 -8.76
C LEU A 130 -1.66 0.79 -8.79
N LEU A 131 -1.51 0.12 -7.64
CA LEU A 131 -1.71 -1.31 -7.50
C LEU A 131 -3.19 -1.72 -7.60
N LEU A 132 -4.10 -0.93 -7.02
CA LEU A 132 -5.52 -1.31 -6.89
C LEU A 132 -6.41 -0.75 -8.00
N LEU A 133 -6.08 0.43 -8.52
CA LEU A 133 -6.91 1.17 -9.48
C LEU A 133 -6.23 1.35 -10.85
N GLY A 134 -4.93 1.09 -10.96
CA GLY A 134 -4.15 1.28 -12.16
C GLY A 134 -3.54 2.68 -12.30
N GLU A 135 -2.69 2.84 -13.32
CA GLU A 135 -1.83 4.03 -13.52
C GLU A 135 -2.62 5.33 -13.67
N ASP A 136 -3.61 5.37 -14.55
CA ASP A 136 -4.40 6.60 -14.80
C ASP A 136 -5.11 7.09 -13.53
N ALA A 137 -5.68 6.18 -12.74
CA ALA A 137 -6.38 6.53 -11.51
C ALA A 137 -5.40 7.05 -10.44
N ALA A 138 -4.21 6.45 -10.32
CA ALA A 138 -3.16 6.90 -9.41
C ALA A 138 -2.65 8.30 -9.75
N ILE A 139 -2.45 8.59 -11.03
CA ILE A 139 -2.06 9.92 -11.50
C ILE A 139 -3.16 10.94 -11.16
N ILE A 140 -4.43 10.63 -11.44
CA ILE A 140 -5.56 11.53 -11.15
C ILE A 140 -5.69 11.80 -9.64
N GLU A 141 -5.52 10.81 -8.78
CA GLU A 141 -5.55 11.03 -7.32
C GLU A 141 -4.38 11.89 -6.85
N ARG A 142 -3.17 11.66 -7.36
CA ARG A 142 -2.02 12.51 -7.05
C ARG A 142 -2.26 13.96 -7.47
N VAL A 143 -2.90 14.18 -8.63
CA VAL A 143 -3.32 15.51 -9.06
C VAL A 143 -4.38 16.09 -8.10
N ARG A 144 -5.38 15.32 -7.69
CA ARG A 144 -6.41 15.77 -6.73
C ARG A 144 -5.81 16.18 -5.39
N GLU A 145 -4.85 15.42 -4.88
CA GLU A 145 -4.14 15.71 -3.64
C GLU A 145 -3.32 17.01 -3.75
N ALA A 146 -2.50 17.14 -4.79
CA ALA A 146 -1.75 18.37 -5.05
C ALA A 146 -2.68 19.60 -5.22
N MET A 147 -3.82 19.43 -5.88
CA MET A 147 -4.83 20.48 -5.99
C MET A 147 -5.44 20.83 -4.63
N ARG A 148 -5.67 19.85 -3.75
CA ARG A 148 -6.19 20.09 -2.39
C ARG A 148 -5.19 20.85 -1.54
N GLU A 149 -3.93 20.45 -1.57
CA GLU A 149 -2.87 21.02 -0.73
C GLU A 149 -2.44 22.41 -1.20
N HIS A 150 -2.24 22.58 -2.52
CA HIS A 150 -1.59 23.77 -3.04
C HIS A 150 -2.53 24.76 -3.73
N VAL A 151 -3.72 24.32 -4.15
CA VAL A 151 -4.60 25.14 -5.00
C VAL A 151 -5.95 25.46 -4.33
N SER A 152 -6.52 24.56 -3.54
CA SER A 152 -7.89 24.69 -3.03
C SER A 152 -8.14 25.98 -2.25
N TRP A 153 -7.15 26.43 -1.48
CA TRP A 153 -7.23 27.65 -0.68
C TRP A 153 -7.24 28.95 -1.52
N LEU A 154 -6.85 28.88 -2.79
CA LEU A 154 -6.93 30.00 -3.75
C LEU A 154 -8.33 30.16 -4.34
N ILE A 155 -9.21 29.15 -4.22
CA ILE A 155 -10.53 29.14 -4.84
C ILE A 155 -11.51 29.93 -3.95
N PRO A 156 -12.11 31.03 -4.44
CA PRO A 156 -13.10 31.78 -3.66
C PRO A 156 -14.34 30.93 -3.37
N LYS A 157 -14.93 31.07 -2.17
CA LYS A 157 -16.04 30.24 -1.67
C LYS A 157 -17.22 30.05 -2.64
N ASP A 158 -17.54 31.08 -3.44
CA ASP A 158 -18.70 31.08 -4.35
C ASP A 158 -18.30 30.99 -5.83
N ARG A 159 -17.08 30.51 -6.11
CA ARG A 159 -16.54 30.41 -7.47
C ARG A 159 -15.90 29.04 -7.69
N ALA A 160 -16.01 28.55 -8.92
CA ALA A 160 -15.30 27.36 -9.36
C ALA A 160 -14.21 27.76 -10.36
N ILE A 161 -13.10 27.03 -10.36
CA ILE A 161 -12.02 27.15 -11.34
C ILE A 161 -11.98 25.85 -12.13
N ALA A 162 -12.03 25.95 -13.46
CA ALA A 162 -11.73 24.84 -14.36
C ALA A 162 -10.24 24.90 -14.71
N VAL A 163 -9.55 23.77 -14.54
CA VAL A 163 -8.13 23.63 -14.86
C VAL A 163 -8.00 22.66 -16.02
N ARG A 164 -7.25 23.06 -17.06
CA ARG A 164 -6.85 22.21 -18.17
C ARG A 164 -5.33 22.07 -18.16
N ALA A 165 -4.84 20.85 -17.99
CA ALA A 165 -3.42 20.54 -18.03
C ALA A 165 -3.11 19.57 -19.18
N VAL A 166 -2.16 19.91 -20.04
CA VAL A 166 -1.68 19.07 -21.16
C VAL A 166 -0.20 19.33 -21.38
N ASN A 167 0.63 18.29 -21.47
CA ASN A 167 2.07 18.40 -21.76
C ASN A 167 2.79 19.45 -20.88
N TYR A 168 2.59 19.38 -19.57
CA TYR A 168 3.14 20.32 -18.59
C TYR A 168 2.66 21.78 -18.72
N GLN A 169 1.76 22.08 -19.65
CA GLN A 169 1.09 23.38 -19.73
C GLN A 169 -0.18 23.36 -18.89
N VAL A 170 -0.37 24.39 -18.08
CA VAL A 170 -1.55 24.55 -17.22
C VAL A 170 -2.27 25.84 -17.61
N ASP A 171 -3.55 25.72 -17.93
CA ASP A 171 -4.46 26.83 -18.12
C ASP A 171 -5.59 26.75 -17.08
N ALA A 172 -6.00 27.90 -16.57
CA ALA A 172 -7.01 27.98 -15.51
C ALA A 172 -7.92 29.19 -15.73
N ALA A 173 -9.23 28.93 -15.68
CA ALA A 173 -10.26 29.96 -15.82
C ALA A 173 -11.38 29.72 -14.81
N PHE A 174 -12.12 30.78 -14.47
CA PHE A 174 -13.34 30.59 -13.70
C PHE A 174 -14.38 29.84 -14.53
N ALA A 175 -14.96 28.80 -13.95
CA ALA A 175 -16.03 28.05 -14.61
C ALA A 175 -17.31 28.89 -14.67
N ASP A 176 -18.06 28.76 -15.76
CA ASP A 176 -19.40 29.34 -15.85
C ASP A 176 -20.33 28.70 -14.82
N LYS A 177 -21.26 29.51 -14.28
CA LYS A 177 -22.17 29.09 -13.18
C LYS A 177 -23.01 27.84 -13.51
N ASP A 178 -23.23 27.55 -14.80
CA ASP A 178 -24.03 26.41 -15.26
C ASP A 178 -23.22 25.10 -15.43
N MET A 179 -21.90 25.13 -15.20
CA MET A 179 -21.01 23.98 -15.35
C MET A 179 -20.53 23.38 -14.02
N ALA A 180 -20.98 23.88 -12.87
CA ALA A 180 -20.56 23.37 -11.57
C ALA A 180 -21.30 22.06 -11.23
N PRO A 181 -20.66 20.87 -11.24
CA PRO A 181 -21.22 19.75 -10.53
C PRO A 181 -21.25 20.10 -9.04
N ALA A 182 -22.36 19.80 -8.36
CA ALA A 182 -22.40 19.84 -6.91
C ALA A 182 -21.32 18.88 -6.39
N ILE A 183 -20.30 19.41 -5.73
CA ILE A 183 -19.36 18.58 -4.99
C ILE A 183 -20.15 18.01 -3.81
N THR A 184 -20.63 16.78 -3.94
CA THR A 184 -21.20 16.06 -2.81
C THR A 184 -20.07 15.75 -1.84
N THR A 185 -20.06 16.44 -0.70
CA THR A 185 -19.31 16.02 0.47
C THR A 185 -19.87 14.69 0.94
N ALA A 186 -19.08 13.62 0.79
CA ALA A 186 -19.25 12.38 1.52
C ALA A 186 -18.59 12.49 2.90
#